data_AF-A0A850H391-F1
#
_entry.id   AF-A0A850H391-F1
#
_cell.length_a   1.000
_cell.length_b   1.000
_cell.length_c   1.000
_cell.angle_alpha   90.00
_cell.angle_beta   90.00
_cell.angle_gamma   90.00
#
_symmetry.space_group_name_H-M   'P 1'
#
loop_
_entity.id
_entity.type
_entity.pdbx_description
1 polymer ?
#
loop_
_entity_poly.entity_id
_entity_poly.type
_entity_poly.pdbx_seq_one_letter_code
_entity_poly.pdbx_strand_id
1 'polypeptide(L)'
;MISKRLGILRFVLRSAAVLLALNEIRGLILAAPVFWAMYQSGGSAVAIWLGISSLGGIALSVIVPMFALKKLEKRLQPATA
;
A
#
# COMPACT_ATOMS: atom_id res chain seq x y z
N MET A 1 19.99 -13.06 23.58
CA MET A 1 19.72 -11.62 23.33
C MET A 1 19.34 -11.28 21.89
N ILE A 2 19.96 -11.91 20.89
CA ILE A 2 19.71 -11.64 19.45
C ILE A 2 18.26 -11.95 19.02
N SER A 3 17.68 -13.04 19.52
CA SER A 3 16.29 -13.45 19.20
C SER A 3 15.23 -12.45 19.68
N LYS A 4 15.46 -11.79 20.83
CA LYS A 4 14.58 -10.75 21.37
C LYS A 4 14.63 -9.47 20.51
N ARG A 5 15.82 -9.10 20.02
CA ARG A 5 16.02 -7.95 19.10
C ARG A 5 15.36 -8.21 17.73
N LEU A 6 15.48 -9.42 17.19
CA LEU A 6 14.79 -9.83 15.96
C LEU A 6 13.27 -9.83 16.11
N GLY A 7 12.74 -10.25 17.27
CA GLY A 7 11.31 -10.18 17.56
C GLY A 7 10.76 -8.75 17.56
N ILE A 8 11.47 -7.82 18.19
CA ILE A 8 11.11 -6.39 18.20
C ILE A 8 11.18 -5.81 16.78
N LEU A 9 12.24 -6.11 16.03
CA LEU A 9 12.40 -5.63 14.65
C LEU A 9 11.26 -6.11 13.74
N ARG A 10 10.87 -7.40 13.85
CA ARG A 10 9.72 -7.95 13.13
C ARG A 10 8.42 -7.27 13.49
N PHE A 11 8.19 -7.01 14.78
CA PHE A 11 7.00 -6.30 15.23
C PHE A 11 6.94 -4.87 14.66
N VAL A 12 8.05 -4.13 14.71
CA VAL A 12 8.16 -2.77 14.15
C VAL A 12 7.92 -2.76 12.64
N LEU A 13 8.56 -3.67 11.89
CA LEU A 13 8.39 -3.75 10.43
C LEU A 13 6.95 -4.07 10.05
N ARG A 14 6.30 -4.98 10.77
CA ARG A 14 4.91 -5.37 10.50
C ARG A 14 3.93 -4.25 10.83
N SER A 15 4.13 -3.56 11.96
CA SER A 15 3.32 -2.39 12.33
C SER A 15 3.54 -1.22 11.36
N ALA A 16 4.77 -0.97 10.92
CA ALA A 16 5.08 0.06 9.93
C ALA A 16 4.39 -0.24 8.59
N ALA A 17 4.36 -1.49 8.15
CA ALA A 17 3.64 -1.89 6.93
C ALA A 17 2.12 -1.66 7.05
N VAL A 18 1.52 -1.94 8.21
CA VAL A 18 0.10 -1.68 8.47
C VAL A 18 -0.19 -0.18 8.49
N LEU A 19 0.63 0.61 9.17
CA LEU A 19 0.49 2.06 9.22
C LEU A 19 0.64 2.71 7.84
N LEU A 20 1.56 2.20 7.02
CA LEU A 20 1.72 2.64 5.63
C LEU A 20 0.45 2.36 4.82
N ALA A 21 -0.13 1.16 4.94
CA ALA A 21 -1.36 0.80 4.26
C ALA A 21 -2.54 1.69 4.68
N LEU A 22 -2.69 1.96 5.99
CA LEU A 22 -3.74 2.85 6.52
C LEU A 22 -3.56 4.29 6.02
N ASN A 23 -2.33 4.77 5.87
CA ASN A 23 -2.05 6.10 5.35
C ASN A 23 -2.50 6.27 3.89
N GLU A 24 -2.35 5.23 3.07
CA GLU A 24 -2.76 5.26 1.66
C GLU A 24 -4.28 5.10 1.49
N ILE A 25 -4.98 4.42 2.42
CA ILE A 25 -6.47 4.42 2.47
C ILE A 25 -7.01 5.86 2.58
N ARG A 26 -6.32 6.74 3.32
CA ARG A 26 -6.67 8.17 3.37
C ARG A 26 -6.62 8.81 1.98
N GLY A 27 -5.59 8.46 1.18
CA GLY A 27 -5.45 8.92 -0.20
C GLY A 27 -6.58 8.42 -1.10
N LEU A 28 -7.00 7.16 -0.93
CA LEU A 28 -8.12 6.56 -1.64
C LEU A 28 -9.45 7.29 -1.33
N ILE A 29 -9.69 7.59 -0.05
CA ILE A 29 -10.89 8.33 0.40
C ILE A 29 -10.88 9.75 -0.13
N LEU A 30 -9.72 10.43 -0.10
CA LEU A 30 -9.55 11.78 -0.66
C LEU A 30 -9.75 11.82 -2.19
N ALA A 31 -9.51 10.71 -2.89
CA ALA A 31 -9.77 10.62 -4.31
C ALA A 31 -11.27 10.50 -4.64
N ALA A 32 -12.09 9.92 -3.75
CA ALA A 32 -13.53 9.72 -3.97
C ALA A 32 -14.31 10.99 -4.43
N PRO A 33 -14.18 12.16 -3.79
CA PRO A 33 -14.85 13.38 -4.24
C PRO A 33 -14.35 13.87 -5.61
N VAL A 34 -13.10 13.59 -5.97
CA VAL A 34 -12.55 13.92 -7.30
C VAL A 34 -13.25 13.09 -8.38
N PHE A 35 -13.42 11.78 -8.15
CA PHE A 35 -14.21 10.93 -9.06
C PHE A 35 -15.65 11.37 -9.19
N TRP A 36 -16.27 11.75 -8.07
CA TRP A 36 -17.65 12.21 -8.05
C TRP A 36 -17.82 13.50 -8.86
N ALA A 37 -16.91 14.47 -8.70
CA ALA A 37 -16.90 15.70 -9.49
C ALA A 37 -16.68 15.42 -10.98
N MET A 38 -15.77 14.50 -11.32
CA MET A 38 -15.50 14.10 -12.71
C MET A 38 -16.70 13.40 -13.36
N TYR A 39 -17.43 12.57 -12.61
CA TYR A 39 -18.66 11.93 -13.07
C TYR A 39 -19.75 12.97 -13.34
N GLN A 40 -19.94 13.94 -12.42
CA GLN A 40 -20.95 14.99 -12.59
C GLN A 40 -20.60 16.00 -13.70
N SER A 41 -19.33 16.25 -13.99
CA SER A 41 -18.92 17.15 -15.07
C SER A 41 -19.11 16.58 -16.48
N GLY A 42 -19.85 15.47 -16.64
CA GLY A 42 -20.02 14.76 -17.92
C GLY A 42 -18.76 14.03 -18.37
N GLY A 43 -17.93 13.61 -17.40
CA GLY A 43 -16.56 13.12 -17.55
C GLY A 43 -16.30 12.40 -18.86
N SER A 44 -15.45 13.01 -19.70
CA SER A 44 -14.92 12.34 -20.88
C SER A 44 -14.28 11.01 -20.47
N ALA A 45 -14.25 10.03 -21.36
CA ALA A 45 -13.62 8.73 -21.07
C ALA A 45 -12.18 8.87 -20.52
N VAL A 46 -11.49 9.96 -20.89
CA VAL A 46 -10.15 10.34 -20.39
C VAL A 46 -10.17 10.70 -18.90
N ALA A 47 -11.21 11.37 -18.42
CA ALA A 47 -11.37 11.70 -17.00
C ALA A 47 -11.52 10.41 -16.17
N ILE A 48 -12.43 9.53 -16.55
CA ILE A 48 -12.63 8.24 -15.86
C ILE A 48 -11.34 7.41 -15.89
N TRP A 49 -10.63 7.41 -17.02
CA TRP A 49 -9.35 6.71 -17.17
C TRP A 49 -8.24 7.27 -16.28
N LEU A 50 -8.11 8.60 -16.19
CA LEU A 50 -7.14 9.25 -15.31
C LEU A 50 -7.43 8.98 -13.84
N GLY A 51 -8.72 8.98 -13.48
CA GLY A 51 -9.16 8.56 -12.16
C GLY A 51 -8.70 7.13 -11.87
N ILE A 52 -9.10 6.14 -12.68
CA ILE A 52 -8.73 4.73 -12.48
C ILE A 52 -7.20 4.56 -12.42
N SER A 53 -6.45 5.25 -13.28
CA SER A 53 -4.98 5.22 -13.27
C SER A 53 -4.39 5.78 -11.97
N SER A 54 -4.98 6.85 -11.42
CA SER A 54 -4.59 7.44 -10.14
C SER A 54 -4.91 6.51 -8.95
N LEU A 55 -6.12 5.93 -8.91
CA LEU A 55 -6.49 4.89 -7.93
C LEU A 55 -5.57 3.68 -8.01
N GLY A 56 -5.24 3.24 -9.23
CA GLY A 56 -4.30 2.15 -9.48
C GLY A 56 -2.91 2.48 -8.95
N GLY A 57 -2.42 3.70 -9.14
CA GLY A 57 -1.14 4.17 -8.60
C GLY A 57 -1.09 4.13 -7.07
N ILE A 58 -2.14 4.60 -6.39
CA ILE A 58 -2.28 4.56 -4.93
C ILE A 58 -2.41 3.10 -4.44
N ALA A 59 -3.15 2.25 -5.14
CA ALA A 59 -3.26 0.84 -4.78
C ALA A 59 -1.91 0.11 -4.94
N LEU A 60 -1.18 0.38 -6.04
CA LEU A 60 0.13 -0.21 -6.31
C LEU A 60 1.19 0.29 -5.32
N SER A 61 1.14 1.55 -4.87
CA SER A 61 2.06 2.09 -3.86
C SER A 61 1.99 1.33 -2.53
N VAL A 62 0.87 0.69 -2.21
CA VAL A 62 0.69 -0.17 -1.01
C VAL A 62 1.02 -1.63 -1.30
N ILE A 63 0.47 -2.17 -2.40
CA ILE A 63 0.59 -3.58 -2.74
C ILE A 63 2.05 -3.94 -3.02
N VAL A 64 2.78 -3.10 -3.76
CA VAL A 64 4.17 -3.37 -4.15
C VAL A 64 5.10 -3.48 -2.94
N PRO A 65 5.13 -2.53 -1.97
CA PRO A 65 5.92 -2.69 -0.75
C PRO A 65 5.51 -3.89 0.10
N MET A 66 4.22 -4.20 0.21
CA MET A 66 3.78 -5.40 0.93
C MET A 66 4.31 -6.69 0.29
N PHE A 67 4.28 -6.79 -1.04
CA PHE A 67 4.85 -7.93 -1.76
C PHE A 67 6.37 -7.98 -1.65
N ALA A 68 7.04 -6.83 -1.71
CA ALA A 68 8.48 -6.72 -1.51
C ALA A 68 8.90 -7.19 -0.11
N LEU A 69 8.17 -6.78 0.94
CA LEU A 69 8.36 -7.25 2.32
C LEU A 69 8.16 -8.75 2.45
N LYS A 70 7.08 -9.31 1.88
CA LYS A 70 6.86 -10.77 1.88
C LYS A 70 7.98 -11.53 1.17
N LYS A 71 8.51 -11.00 0.07
CA LYS A 71 9.63 -11.60 -0.68
C LYS A 71 10.93 -11.50 0.11
N LEU A 72 11.15 -10.38 0.79
CA LEU A 72 12.31 -10.17 1.65
C LEU A 72 12.27 -11.08 2.88
N GLU A 73 11.12 -11.22 3.54
CA GLU A 73 10.93 -12.16 4.66
C GLU A 73 11.21 -13.61 4.24
N LYS A 74 10.76 -14.05 3.07
CA LYS A 74 11.08 -15.38 2.53
C LYS A 74 12.57 -15.60 2.32
N ARG A 75 13.31 -14.57 1.90
CA ARG A 75 14.77 -14.66 1.69
C ARG A 75 15.59 -14.49 2.97
N LEU A 76 15.03 -13.80 3.96
CA LEU A 76 15.60 -13.63 5.30
C LEU A 76 15.19 -14.74 6.27
N GLN A 77 14.41 -15.74 5.84
CA GLN A 77 14.22 -16.96 6.63
C GLN A 77 15.60 -17.60 6.85
N PRO A 78 16.10 -17.67 8.10
CA PRO A 78 17.37 -18.32 8.37
C PRO A 78 17.24 -19.81 7.98
N ALA A 79 18.31 -20.37 7.41
CA ALA A 79 18.47 -21.80 7.24
C ALA A 79 18.49 -22.46 8.63
N THR A 80 17.32 -22.71 9.18
CA THR A 80 17.14 -23.49 10.41
C THR A 80 15.85 -24.28 10.25
N ALA A 81 15.96 -25.33 9.43
CA ALA A 81 15.36 -26.63 9.65
C ALA A 81 16.42 -27.65 9.25
#